data_AF-A0A554KV16-F1
#
_entry.id   AF-A0A554KV16-F1
#
_cell.length_a   1.000
_cell.length_b   1.000
_cell.length_c   1.000
_cell.angle_alpha   90.00
_cell.angle_beta   90.00
_cell.angle_gamma   90.00
#
_symmetry.space_group_name_H-M   'P 1'
#
loop_
_entity.id
_entity.type
_entity.pdbx_description
1 polymer ?
#
loop_
_entity_poly.entity_id
_entity_poly.type
_entity_poly.pdbx_seq_one_letter_code
_entity_poly.pdbx_strand_id
1 'polypeptide(L)'
;MNTTTLERRSLPKIDPEEAMTQDVLDYAHEQLGYHHPQKEKLCKEGSLACALRIAGITPFSHDSVRKYKEEQIKKFGDDNRLIPLFKFFGVSIVLAVASSIIFVSNDAGLVKTISSVCASGFVAMFVVLFIILVCSMSTKDRAFWKITPLKEYSGPVPGFALATAKEIHQRVCGATFFIDEMIVEKVQRDPFLVVRGDGEEYYVEVWEEPGYEQKRKA
;
A
#
# COMPACT_ATOMS: atom_id res chain seq x y z
N MET A 1 -13.52 -4.08 -19.99
CA MET A 1 -12.13 -3.80 -19.57
C MET A 1 -11.92 -2.30 -19.70
N ASN A 2 -11.92 -1.57 -18.59
CA ASN A 2 -11.75 -0.11 -18.60
C ASN A 2 -10.30 0.20 -18.24
N THR A 3 -9.54 0.63 -19.25
CA THR A 3 -8.13 0.99 -19.14
C THR A 3 -8.04 2.44 -18.70
N THR A 4 -7.62 2.68 -17.46
CA THR A 4 -7.40 4.04 -16.96
C THR A 4 -6.02 4.51 -17.41
N THR A 5 -5.98 5.22 -18.53
CA THR A 5 -4.75 5.78 -19.12
C THR A 5 -4.28 6.99 -18.33
N LEU A 6 -3.04 6.98 -17.83
CA LEU A 6 -2.42 8.16 -17.22
C LEU A 6 -1.89 9.09 -18.33
N GLU A 7 -2.49 10.28 -18.47
CA GLU A 7 -2.08 11.27 -19.47
C GLU A 7 -0.78 12.00 -19.09
N ARG A 8 0.05 12.29 -20.11
CA ARG A 8 1.20 13.20 -20.02
C ARG A 8 0.87 14.53 -20.69
N ARG A 9 1.07 15.65 -19.99
CA ARG A 9 1.02 16.99 -20.59
C ARG A 9 2.22 17.21 -21.52
N SER A 10 1.97 17.71 -22.74
CA SER A 10 2.99 18.35 -23.56
C SER A 10 3.44 19.65 -22.91
N LEU A 11 4.75 19.85 -22.78
CA LEU A 11 5.31 21.09 -22.26
C LEU A 11 5.10 22.23 -23.27
N PRO A 12 4.67 23.41 -22.82
CA PRO A 12 4.51 24.58 -23.68
C PRO A 12 5.88 25.11 -24.12
N LYS A 13 5.85 25.77 -25.27
CA LYS A 13 6.92 26.55 -25.92
C LYS A 13 7.69 27.38 -24.87
N ILE A 14 9.01 27.23 -24.85
CA ILE A 14 9.93 27.92 -23.93
C ILE A 14 9.63 29.43 -23.93
N ASP A 15 9.16 29.90 -22.77
CA ASP A 15 8.93 31.29 -22.42
C ASP A 15 10.30 31.91 -22.03
N PRO A 16 10.65 33.15 -22.42
CA PRO A 16 11.87 33.83 -21.97
C PRO A 16 12.10 33.86 -20.44
N GLU A 17 11.12 33.49 -19.61
CA GLU A 17 11.29 33.23 -18.16
C GLU A 17 12.04 31.93 -17.82
N GLU A 18 12.10 30.94 -18.72
CA GLU A 18 12.79 29.65 -18.51
C GLU A 18 14.32 29.75 -18.70
N ALA A 19 14.81 30.89 -19.21
CA ALA A 19 16.23 31.21 -19.38
C ALA A 19 16.84 31.92 -18.15
N MET A 20 16.10 32.01 -17.04
CA MET A 20 16.60 32.62 -15.81
C MET A 20 17.43 31.60 -15.01
N THR A 21 18.68 31.40 -15.44
CA THR A 21 19.65 30.54 -14.77
C THR A 21 19.99 31.06 -13.37
N GLN A 22 20.30 30.15 -12.45
CA GLN A 22 20.70 30.43 -11.06
C GLN A 22 21.76 31.56 -10.97
N ASP A 23 22.71 31.56 -11.91
CA ASP A 23 23.76 32.58 -12.05
C ASP A 23 23.21 34.02 -12.20
N VAL A 24 22.11 34.20 -12.94
CA VAL A 24 21.45 35.49 -13.13
C VAL A 24 20.77 35.95 -11.84
N LEU A 25 20.19 35.00 -11.10
CA LEU A 25 19.53 35.27 -9.82
C LEU A 25 20.53 35.55 -8.68
N ASP A 26 21.73 34.98 -8.78
CA ASP A 26 22.81 35.24 -7.83
C ASP A 26 23.47 36.59 -8.11
N TYR A 27 23.74 36.91 -9.39
CA TYR A 27 24.19 38.25 -9.78
C TYR A 27 23.17 39.34 -9.38
N ALA A 28 21.88 39.11 -9.63
CA ALA A 28 20.84 40.08 -9.28
C ALA A 28 20.73 40.31 -7.77
N HIS A 29 20.96 39.29 -6.95
CA HIS A 29 20.94 39.42 -5.50
C HIS A 29 22.20 40.12 -4.96
N GLU A 30 23.39 39.71 -5.41
CA GLU A 30 24.66 40.20 -4.88
C GLU A 30 25.05 41.58 -5.39
N GLN A 31 24.81 41.85 -6.67
CA GLN A 31 25.28 43.08 -7.33
C GLN A 31 24.17 44.12 -7.45
N LEU A 32 22.90 43.69 -7.54
CA LEU A 32 21.77 44.60 -7.75
C LEU A 32 20.85 44.72 -6.52
N GLY A 33 21.08 43.93 -5.47
CA GLY A 33 20.25 43.91 -4.26
C GLY A 33 18.81 43.45 -4.49
N TYR A 34 18.52 42.86 -5.65
CA TYR A 34 17.16 42.51 -6.07
C TYR A 34 16.78 41.12 -5.55
N HIS A 35 15.69 41.06 -4.77
CA HIS A 35 15.19 39.81 -4.19
C HIS A 35 14.06 39.25 -5.05
N HIS A 36 14.38 38.27 -5.90
CA HIS A 36 13.39 37.63 -6.76
C HIS A 36 12.54 36.61 -5.96
N PRO A 37 11.19 36.65 -6.01
CA PRO A 37 10.32 35.78 -5.20
C PRO A 37 10.45 34.27 -5.53
N GLN A 38 11.04 33.91 -6.68
CA GLN A 38 11.34 32.51 -7.00
C GLN A 38 12.67 32.02 -6.39
N LYS A 39 13.55 32.90 -5.87
CA LYS A 39 14.81 32.50 -5.21
C LYS A 39 14.53 31.70 -3.94
N GLU A 40 13.46 32.02 -3.20
CA GLU A 40 13.00 31.24 -2.05
C GLU A 40 12.40 29.87 -2.44
N LYS A 41 11.88 29.73 -3.67
CA LYS A 41 11.41 28.44 -4.23
C LYS A 41 12.54 27.60 -4.84
N LEU A 42 13.65 28.24 -5.19
CA LEU A 42 14.85 27.57 -5.68
C LEU A 42 15.57 26.94 -4.49
N CYS A 43 15.16 25.71 -4.19
CA CYS A 43 15.90 24.66 -3.50
C CYS A 43 17.09 25.17 -2.67
N LYS A 44 16.93 25.24 -1.34
CA LYS A 44 18.07 25.40 -0.42
C LYS A 44 19.19 24.46 -0.88
N GLU A 45 20.35 25.02 -1.18
CA GLU A 45 21.52 24.23 -1.57
C GLU A 45 21.77 23.16 -0.50
N GLY A 46 21.87 21.90 -0.93
CA GLY A 46 21.97 20.74 -0.03
C GLY A 46 20.65 20.04 0.32
N SER A 47 19.48 20.61 -0.01
CA SER A 47 18.21 19.94 0.26
C SER A 47 18.01 18.69 -0.61
N LEU A 48 17.32 17.69 -0.05
CA LEU A 48 17.02 16.43 -0.72
C LEU A 48 16.28 16.62 -2.06
N ALA A 49 15.33 17.57 -2.10
CA ALA A 49 14.60 17.94 -3.32
C ALA A 49 15.54 18.45 -4.43
N CYS A 50 16.55 19.24 -4.07
CA CYS A 50 17.54 19.74 -5.01
C CYS A 50 18.37 18.60 -5.60
N ALA A 51 18.84 17.69 -4.74
CA ALA A 51 19.66 16.56 -5.15
C ALA A 51 18.90 15.60 -6.08
N LEU A 52 17.63 15.35 -5.80
CA LEU A 52 16.76 14.56 -6.70
C LEU A 52 16.62 15.22 -8.07
N ARG A 53 16.38 16.54 -8.10
CA ARG A 53 16.27 17.30 -9.35
C ARG A 53 17.57 17.27 -10.17
N ILE A 54 18.73 17.47 -9.53
CA ILE A 54 20.05 17.42 -10.19
C ILE A 54 20.35 16.02 -10.71
N ALA A 55 19.96 14.98 -9.97
CA ALA A 55 20.09 13.58 -10.40
C ALA A 55 19.07 13.19 -11.49
N GLY A 56 18.15 14.08 -11.88
CA GLY A 56 17.09 13.77 -12.84
C GLY A 56 16.09 12.74 -12.32
N ILE A 57 16.04 12.52 -11.00
CA ILE A 57 15.14 11.57 -10.35
C ILE A 57 13.83 12.29 -10.08
N THR A 58 12.73 11.76 -10.64
CA THR A 58 11.39 12.29 -10.41
C THR A 58 10.69 11.44 -9.35
N PRO A 59 10.54 11.90 -8.09
CA PRO A 59 9.90 11.10 -7.06
C PRO A 59 8.40 10.94 -7.32
N PHE A 60 7.83 9.85 -6.82
CA PHE A 60 6.38 9.65 -6.80
C PHE A 60 5.72 10.64 -5.84
N SER A 61 4.50 11.08 -6.17
CA SER A 61 3.74 11.94 -5.27
C SER A 61 3.18 11.13 -4.09
N HIS A 62 3.25 11.70 -2.88
CA HIS A 62 2.69 11.07 -1.68
C HIS A 62 1.22 10.66 -1.84
N ASP A 63 0.41 11.49 -2.52
CA ASP A 63 -0.99 11.18 -2.77
C ASP A 63 -1.17 9.98 -3.70
N SER A 64 -0.31 9.82 -4.72
CA SER A 64 -0.36 8.67 -5.64
C SER A 64 0.03 7.38 -4.92
N VAL A 65 1.09 7.42 -4.12
CA VAL A 65 1.55 6.28 -3.33
C VAL A 65 0.51 5.90 -2.30
N ARG A 66 -0.09 6.86 -1.58
CA ARG A 66 -1.16 6.58 -0.61
C ARG A 66 -2.36 5.89 -1.26
N LYS A 67 -2.85 6.42 -2.39
CA LYS A 67 -3.96 5.79 -3.13
C LYS A 67 -3.60 4.38 -3.59
N TYR A 68 -2.40 4.19 -4.13
CA TYR A 68 -1.90 2.87 -4.53
C TYR A 68 -1.88 1.89 -3.35
N LYS A 69 -1.33 2.30 -2.20
CA LYS A 69 -1.28 1.49 -0.98
C LYS A 69 -2.67 1.08 -0.50
N GLU A 70 -3.63 2.00 -0.53
CA GLU A 70 -5.03 1.73 -0.17
C GLU A 70 -5.70 0.74 -1.15
N GLU A 71 -5.46 0.90 -2.45
CA GLU A 71 -5.99 -0.01 -3.48
C GLU A 71 -5.41 -1.42 -3.35
N GLN A 72 -4.12 -1.55 -3.06
CA GLN A 72 -3.49 -2.84 -2.83
C GLN A 72 -4.00 -3.52 -1.56
N ILE A 73 -4.19 -2.76 -0.47
CA ILE A 73 -4.85 -3.30 0.74
C ILE A 73 -6.26 -3.78 0.42
N LYS A 74 -7.05 -3.05 -0.38
CA LYS A 74 -8.40 -3.51 -0.77
C LYS A 74 -8.34 -4.80 -1.59
N LYS A 75 -7.40 -4.88 -2.52
CA LYS A 75 -7.23 -6.04 -3.41
C LYS A 75 -6.85 -7.32 -2.67
N PHE A 76 -6.00 -7.21 -1.64
CA PHE A 76 -5.46 -8.37 -0.92
C PHE A 76 -6.05 -8.57 0.48
N GLY A 77 -6.65 -7.54 1.06
CA GLY A 77 -7.29 -7.57 2.38
C GLY A 77 -8.76 -7.99 2.32
N ASP A 78 -9.46 -7.72 1.21
CA ASP A 78 -10.90 -8.01 1.08
C ASP A 78 -11.14 -9.35 0.35
N ASP A 79 -10.66 -10.45 0.94
CA ASP A 79 -11.03 -11.78 0.45
C ASP A 79 -12.44 -12.14 0.94
N ASN A 80 -13.44 -11.53 0.29
CA ASN A 80 -14.88 -11.70 0.49
C ASN A 80 -15.40 -13.14 0.26
N ARG A 81 -14.50 -14.12 0.06
CA ARG A 81 -14.83 -15.53 -0.21
C ARG A 81 -15.54 -16.25 0.93
N LEU A 82 -15.47 -15.74 2.16
CA LEU A 82 -16.09 -16.39 3.34
C LEU A 82 -17.44 -15.79 3.75
N ILE A 83 -17.79 -14.58 3.29
CA ILE A 83 -19.13 -13.98 3.50
C ILE A 83 -20.28 -14.89 3.00
N PRO A 84 -20.20 -15.54 1.81
CA PRO A 84 -21.27 -16.44 1.39
C PRO A 84 -21.39 -17.65 2.33
N LEU A 85 -20.27 -18.23 2.79
CA LEU A 85 -20.28 -19.36 3.74
C LEU A 85 -20.96 -18.97 5.07
N PHE A 86 -20.67 -17.79 5.62
CA PHE A 86 -21.35 -17.31 6.83
C PHE A 86 -22.85 -17.10 6.63
N LYS A 87 -23.28 -16.59 5.48
CA LYS A 87 -24.70 -16.46 5.14
C LYS A 87 -25.38 -17.84 5.03
N PHE A 88 -24.73 -18.82 4.40
CA PHE A 88 -25.23 -20.19 4.29
C PHE A 88 -25.31 -20.90 5.65
N PHE A 89 -24.31 -20.74 6.52
CA PHE A 89 -24.32 -21.32 7.86
C PHE A 89 -25.39 -20.69 8.76
N GLY A 90 -25.55 -19.37 8.72
CA GLY A 90 -26.62 -18.68 9.46
C GLY A 90 -28.02 -19.14 9.06
N VAL A 91 -28.27 -19.28 7.75
CA VAL A 91 -29.55 -19.81 7.22
C VAL A 91 -29.77 -21.28 7.63
N SER A 92 -28.71 -22.09 7.62
CA SER A 92 -28.79 -23.52 8.00
C SER A 92 -29.14 -23.71 9.47
N ILE A 93 -28.60 -22.88 10.37
CA ILE A 93 -28.93 -22.90 11.80
C ILE A 93 -30.40 -22.53 12.03
N VAL A 94 -30.90 -21.49 11.36
CA VAL A 94 -32.32 -21.09 11.48
C VAL A 94 -33.27 -22.18 10.99
N LEU A 95 -32.94 -22.84 9.87
CA LEU A 95 -33.72 -23.97 9.34
C LEU A 95 -33.68 -25.19 10.29
N ALA A 96 -32.53 -25.50 10.89
CA ALA A 96 -32.39 -26.60 11.85
C ALA A 96 -33.25 -26.36 13.11
N VAL A 97 -33.26 -25.12 13.62
CA VAL A 97 -34.11 -24.74 14.77
C VAL A 97 -35.59 -24.80 14.40
N ALA A 98 -35.99 -24.26 13.24
CA ALA A 98 -37.38 -24.30 12.78
C ALA A 98 -37.89 -25.74 12.57
N SER A 99 -37.07 -26.62 11.98
CA SER A 99 -37.43 -28.03 11.79
C SER A 99 -37.57 -28.78 13.12
N SER A 100 -36.76 -28.44 14.12
CA SER A 100 -36.86 -29.02 15.46
C SER A 100 -38.16 -28.63 16.16
N ILE A 101 -38.66 -27.40 15.97
CA ILE A 101 -39.93 -26.93 16.54
C ILE A 101 -41.12 -27.66 15.91
N ILE A 102 -41.10 -27.87 14.59
CA ILE A 102 -42.17 -28.58 13.86
C ILE A 102 -42.22 -30.07 14.25
N PHE A 103 -41.09 -30.69 14.58
CA PHE A 103 -41.07 -32.09 14.99
C PHE A 103 -41.64 -32.33 16.40
N VAL A 104 -41.61 -31.32 17.27
CA VAL A 104 -42.14 -31.41 18.64
C VAL A 104 -43.67 -31.38 18.69
N SER A 105 -44.33 -30.81 17.67
CA SER A 105 -45.80 -30.70 17.63
C SER A 105 -46.54 -31.94 17.09
N ASN A 106 -45.84 -32.93 16.52
CA ASN A 106 -46.45 -34.17 16.04
C ASN A 106 -46.39 -35.28 17.11
N ASP A 107 -47.54 -35.87 17.45
CA ASP A 107 -47.73 -36.62 18.68
C ASP A 107 -47.41 -38.13 18.53
N ALA A 108 -46.21 -38.55 18.97
CA ALA A 108 -45.84 -39.95 19.18
C ALA A 108 -44.79 -40.06 20.31
N GLY A 109 -45.23 -40.46 21.51
CA GLY A 109 -44.56 -40.19 22.79
C GLY A 109 -43.22 -40.88 23.09
N LEU A 110 -42.78 -41.88 22.32
CA LEU A 110 -41.51 -42.60 22.58
C LEU A 110 -40.36 -42.16 21.64
N VAL A 111 -40.69 -41.70 20.43
CA VAL A 111 -39.70 -41.23 19.45
C VAL A 111 -39.23 -39.80 19.78
N LYS A 112 -40.06 -39.03 20.52
CA LYS A 112 -39.81 -37.63 20.92
C LYS A 112 -38.56 -37.45 21.79
N THR A 113 -38.30 -38.32 22.76
CA THR A 113 -37.14 -38.15 23.67
C THR A 113 -35.82 -38.46 22.98
N ILE A 114 -35.76 -39.52 22.18
CA ILE A 114 -34.55 -39.88 21.42
C ILE A 114 -34.30 -38.85 20.31
N SER A 115 -35.33 -38.45 19.56
CA SER A 115 -35.15 -37.45 18.48
C SER A 115 -34.82 -36.06 19.02
N SER A 116 -35.35 -35.67 20.18
CA SER A 116 -35.04 -34.37 20.82
C SER A 116 -33.61 -34.31 21.35
N VAL A 117 -33.11 -35.39 21.96
CA VAL A 117 -31.72 -35.46 22.43
C VAL A 117 -30.74 -35.46 21.25
N CYS A 118 -31.05 -36.20 20.18
CA CYS A 118 -30.25 -36.14 18.94
C CYS A 118 -30.28 -34.74 18.30
N ALA A 119 -31.44 -34.10 18.18
CA ALA A 119 -31.58 -32.77 17.57
C ALA A 119 -30.82 -31.69 18.35
N SER A 120 -30.91 -31.67 19.68
CA SER A 120 -30.17 -30.74 20.53
C SER A 120 -28.65 -30.97 20.48
N GLY A 121 -28.21 -32.23 20.37
CA GLY A 121 -26.81 -32.57 20.13
C GLY A 121 -26.28 -32.05 18.79
N PHE A 122 -27.07 -32.15 17.72
CA PHE A 122 -26.70 -31.59 16.41
C PHE A 122 -26.59 -30.06 16.47
N VAL A 123 -27.56 -29.37 17.07
CA VAL A 123 -27.51 -27.91 17.21
C VAL A 123 -26.28 -27.49 18.01
N ALA A 124 -25.99 -28.15 19.14
CA ALA A 124 -24.79 -27.86 19.93
C ALA A 124 -23.50 -28.09 19.13
N MET A 125 -23.42 -29.16 18.33
CA MET A 125 -22.27 -29.43 17.45
C MET A 125 -22.09 -28.32 16.40
N PHE A 126 -23.15 -27.87 15.75
CA PHE A 126 -23.07 -26.77 14.77
C PHE A 126 -22.66 -25.44 15.41
N VAL A 127 -23.14 -25.16 16.62
CA VAL A 127 -22.73 -23.96 17.38
C VAL A 127 -21.24 -24.04 17.73
N VAL A 128 -20.74 -25.19 18.20
CA VAL A 128 -19.32 -25.37 18.52
C VAL A 128 -18.45 -25.26 17.25
N LEU A 129 -18.85 -25.89 16.15
CA LEU A 129 -18.16 -25.76 14.86
C LEU A 129 -18.13 -24.32 14.37
N PHE A 130 -19.23 -23.58 14.53
CA PHE A 130 -19.30 -22.16 14.20
C PHE A 130 -18.36 -21.32 15.07
N ILE A 131 -18.31 -21.57 16.38
CA ILE A 131 -17.38 -20.89 17.28
C ILE A 131 -15.93 -21.19 16.88
N ILE A 132 -15.58 -22.45 16.59
CA ILE A 132 -14.24 -22.83 16.12
C ILE A 132 -13.90 -22.12 14.80
N LEU A 133 -14.84 -22.06 13.86
CA LEU A 133 -14.67 -21.37 12.58
C LEU A 133 -14.43 -19.86 12.80
N VAL A 134 -15.25 -19.21 13.63
CA VAL A 134 -15.12 -17.78 13.98
C VAL A 134 -13.78 -17.51 14.68
N CYS A 135 -13.41 -18.32 15.67
CA CYS A 135 -12.13 -18.18 16.38
C CYS A 135 -10.94 -18.40 15.45
N SER A 136 -11.03 -19.34 14.51
CA SER A 136 -9.97 -19.59 13.52
C SER A 136 -9.77 -18.42 12.53
N MET A 137 -10.74 -17.52 12.39
CA MET A 137 -10.65 -16.39 11.47
C MET A 137 -9.96 -15.15 12.05
N SER A 138 -9.73 -15.10 13.37
CA SER A 138 -9.29 -13.89 14.07
C SER A 138 -7.79 -13.56 13.97
N THR A 139 -7.01 -14.18 13.09
CA THR A 139 -5.53 -14.16 13.20
C THR A 139 -4.73 -13.58 12.03
N LYS A 140 -5.31 -12.86 11.06
CA LYS A 140 -4.45 -12.28 10.00
C LYS A 140 -4.91 -10.90 9.54
N ASP A 141 -4.14 -9.88 9.92
CA ASP A 141 -3.83 -8.77 9.03
C ASP A 141 -3.20 -9.37 7.77
N ARG A 142 -4.05 -9.73 6.79
CA ARG A 142 -3.63 -10.50 5.61
C ARG A 142 -2.75 -9.69 4.67
N ALA A 143 -2.83 -8.36 4.73
CA ALA A 143 -2.03 -7.43 3.94
C ALA A 143 -1.74 -6.17 4.76
N PHE A 144 -0.47 -5.81 4.94
CA PHE A 144 -0.07 -4.55 5.58
C PHE A 144 1.23 -4.01 4.98
N TRP A 145 1.44 -2.69 5.11
CA TRP A 145 2.67 -2.03 4.67
C TRP A 145 3.69 -1.99 5.81
N LYS A 146 4.95 -2.26 5.49
CA LYS A 146 6.06 -2.26 6.44
C LYS A 146 7.21 -1.44 5.88
N ILE A 147 7.64 -0.47 6.67
CA ILE A 147 8.85 0.33 6.40
C ILE A 147 10.03 -0.29 7.16
N THR A 148 11.09 -0.62 6.44
CA THR A 148 12.32 -1.20 6.99
C THR A 148 13.52 -0.38 6.54
N PRO A 149 14.48 -0.02 7.42
CA PRO A 149 15.72 0.63 6.99
C PRO A 149 16.46 -0.22 5.95
N LEU A 150 17.00 0.40 4.90
CA LEU A 150 17.68 -0.33 3.82
C LEU A 150 18.84 -1.21 4.34
N LYS A 151 19.49 -0.80 5.44
CA LYS A 151 20.58 -1.57 6.09
C LYS A 151 20.10 -2.86 6.76
N GLU A 152 18.83 -2.90 7.15
CA GLU A 152 18.20 -4.04 7.85
C GLU A 152 17.33 -4.87 6.90
N TYR A 153 17.20 -4.43 5.65
CA TYR A 153 16.42 -5.10 4.64
C TYR A 153 17.13 -6.35 4.14
N SER A 154 16.43 -7.50 4.20
CA SER A 154 16.97 -8.81 3.80
C SER A 154 16.51 -9.27 2.42
N GLY A 155 15.51 -8.59 1.82
CA GLY A 155 15.02 -8.91 0.48
C GLY A 155 15.98 -8.47 -0.62
N PRO A 156 15.84 -9.01 -1.84
CA PRO A 156 16.66 -8.60 -2.98
C PRO A 156 16.34 -7.16 -3.39
N VAL A 157 17.36 -6.32 -3.47
CA VAL A 157 17.24 -4.95 -3.99
C VAL A 157 17.86 -4.89 -5.39
N PRO A 158 17.10 -4.52 -6.43
CA PRO A 158 17.60 -4.42 -7.79
C PRO A 158 18.76 -3.42 -7.91
N GLY A 159 19.68 -3.68 -8.83
CA GLY A 159 20.85 -2.83 -9.07
C GLY A 159 20.50 -1.39 -9.42
N PHE A 160 19.38 -1.14 -10.10
CA PHE A 160 18.94 0.22 -10.42
C PHE A 160 18.54 1.01 -9.16
N ALA A 161 17.86 0.38 -8.20
CA ALA A 161 17.43 1.03 -6.97
C ALA A 161 18.65 1.35 -6.09
N LEU A 162 19.63 0.43 -6.05
CA LEU A 162 20.91 0.68 -5.39
C LEU A 162 21.72 1.79 -6.08
N ALA A 163 21.69 1.86 -7.42
CA ALA A 163 22.33 2.94 -8.16
C ALA A 163 21.70 4.29 -7.82
N THR A 164 20.37 4.37 -7.78
CA THR A 164 19.63 5.57 -7.34
C THR A 164 19.98 5.95 -5.90
N ALA A 165 20.00 5.00 -4.98
CA ALA A 165 20.37 5.25 -3.59
C ALA A 165 21.81 5.79 -3.46
N LYS A 166 22.76 5.17 -4.18
CA LYS A 166 24.15 5.63 -4.23
C LYS A 166 24.24 7.06 -4.78
N GLU A 167 23.54 7.35 -5.86
CA GLU A 167 23.56 8.65 -6.52
C GLU A 167 23.07 9.78 -5.60
N ILE A 168 21.98 9.52 -4.87
CA ILE A 168 21.44 10.46 -3.87
C ILE A 168 22.40 10.61 -2.70
N HIS A 169 22.94 9.50 -2.18
CA HIS A 169 23.86 9.52 -1.04
C HIS A 169 25.14 10.31 -1.32
N GLN A 170 25.65 10.27 -2.55
CA GLN A 170 26.82 11.05 -2.97
C GLN A 170 26.58 12.57 -2.97
N ARG A 171 25.32 13.00 -3.08
CA ARG A 171 24.94 14.42 -3.15
C ARG A 171 24.41 14.97 -1.82
N VAL A 172 23.77 14.12 -1.02
CA VAL A 172 23.16 14.50 0.25
C VAL A 172 23.78 13.67 1.38
N CYS A 173 24.80 14.24 2.00
CA CYS A 173 25.44 13.64 3.15
C CYS A 173 24.46 13.67 4.34
N GLY A 174 23.94 12.52 4.73
CA GLY A 174 22.92 12.39 5.77
C GLY A 174 21.58 11.82 5.30
N ALA A 175 21.40 11.60 3.99
CA ALA A 175 20.23 10.90 3.47
C ALA A 175 20.16 9.47 4.02
N THR A 176 18.99 9.10 4.53
CA THR A 176 18.68 7.76 5.04
C THR A 176 17.69 7.07 4.11
N PHE A 177 17.90 5.77 3.87
CA PHE A 177 17.13 4.99 2.92
C PHE A 177 16.32 3.91 3.62
N PHE A 178 15.09 3.72 3.16
CA PHE A 178 14.13 2.74 3.68
C PHE A 178 13.49 2.01 2.51
N ILE A 179 13.08 0.78 2.78
CA ILE A 179 12.21 -0.01 1.91
C ILE A 179 10.83 -0.04 2.52
N ASP A 180 9.84 0.41 1.76
CA ASP A 180 8.44 0.34 2.12
C ASP A 180 7.76 -0.73 1.27
N GLU A 181 7.48 -1.88 1.86
CA GLU A 181 6.98 -3.07 1.17
C GLU A 181 5.61 -3.50 1.69
N MET A 182 4.81 -4.11 0.83
CA MET A 182 3.57 -4.75 1.24
C MET A 182 3.86 -6.21 1.61
N ILE A 183 3.39 -6.62 2.78
CA ILE A 183 3.45 -8.01 3.25
C ILE A 183 2.05 -8.62 3.12
N VAL A 184 1.90 -9.59 2.22
CA VAL A 184 0.65 -10.37 2.05
C VAL A 184 0.92 -11.83 2.36
N GLU A 185 0.30 -12.37 3.41
CA GLU A 185 0.44 -13.80 3.79
C GLU A 185 1.92 -14.29 3.86
N LYS A 186 2.84 -13.42 4.29
CA LYS A 186 4.31 -13.63 4.34
C LYS A 186 5.06 -13.51 3.01
N VAL A 187 4.39 -13.14 1.93
CA VAL A 187 5.01 -12.80 0.64
C VAL A 187 5.19 -11.28 0.56
N GLN A 188 6.41 -10.85 0.28
CA GLN A 188 6.75 -9.44 0.03
C GLN A 188 6.32 -9.05 -1.38
N ARG A 189 5.78 -7.84 -1.54
CA ARG A 189 5.34 -7.28 -2.82
C ARG A 189 5.54 -5.78 -2.89
N ASP A 190 5.72 -5.32 -4.13
CA ASP A 190 5.75 -3.92 -4.53
C ASP A 190 6.64 -3.03 -3.63
N PRO A 191 7.89 -3.43 -3.32
CA PRO A 191 8.78 -2.63 -2.50
C PRO A 191 9.12 -1.28 -3.14
N PHE A 192 8.98 -0.22 -2.36
CA PHE A 192 9.39 1.13 -2.71
C PHE A 192 10.72 1.48 -2.05
N LEU A 193 11.62 2.12 -2.80
CA LEU A 193 12.75 2.84 -2.23
C LEU A 193 12.27 4.22 -1.76
N VAL A 194 12.44 4.45 -0.46
CA VAL A 194 12.11 5.72 0.19
C VAL A 194 13.40 6.36 0.70
N VAL A 195 13.56 7.65 0.46
CA VAL A 195 14.66 8.44 1.01
C VAL A 195 14.13 9.51 1.95
N ARG A 196 14.79 9.66 3.10
CA ARG A 196 14.50 10.70 4.09
C ARG A 196 15.74 11.53 4.40
N GLY A 197 15.56 12.84 4.48
CA GLY A 197 16.61 13.81 4.83
C GLY A 197 16.01 15.18 5.11
N ASP A 198 16.54 15.90 6.10
CA ASP A 198 16.13 17.27 6.46
C ASP A 198 14.63 17.46 6.73
N GLY A 199 13.96 16.42 7.25
CA GLY A 199 12.52 16.43 7.52
C GLY A 199 11.65 16.12 6.29
N GLU A 200 12.26 15.84 5.15
CA GLU A 200 11.59 15.51 3.90
C GLU A 200 11.61 13.99 3.64
N GLU A 201 10.59 13.47 2.97
CA GLU A 201 10.46 12.07 2.58
C GLU A 201 10.04 11.99 1.11
N TYR A 202 10.74 11.18 0.32
CA TYR A 202 10.45 10.94 -1.10
C TYR A 202 10.46 9.46 -1.44
N TYR A 203 9.47 9.01 -2.20
CA TYR A 203 9.42 7.70 -2.84
C TYR A 203 10.09 7.82 -4.21
N VAL A 204 11.17 7.10 -4.45
CA VAL A 204 12.03 7.34 -5.64
C VAL A 204 12.02 6.19 -6.63
N GLU A 205 11.83 4.96 -6.18
CA GLU A 205 11.80 3.78 -7.05
C GLU A 205 10.79 2.75 -6.51
N VAL A 206 10.29 1.90 -7.39
CA VAL A 206 9.48 0.73 -7.05
C VAL A 206 9.90 -0.43 -7.93
N TRP A 207 9.87 -1.65 -7.41
CA TRP A 207 10.11 -2.87 -8.20
C TRP A 207 9.11 -3.96 -7.86
N GLU A 208 9.11 -5.02 -8.69
CA GLU A 208 8.17 -6.14 -8.61
C GLU A 208 6.68 -5.76 -8.78
N GLU A 209 6.41 -4.51 -9.18
CA GLU A 209 5.07 -4.02 -9.49
C GLU A 209 4.62 -4.47 -10.88
N PRO A 210 3.58 -5.31 -11.00
CA PRO A 210 3.12 -5.83 -12.28
C PRO A 210 2.46 -4.73 -13.11
N GLY A 211 3.22 -4.17 -14.06
CA GLY A 211 2.76 -3.06 -14.92
C GLY A 211 3.73 -1.88 -14.97
N TYR A 212 4.74 -1.88 -14.09
CA TYR A 212 5.77 -0.85 -14.08
C TYR A 212 6.97 -1.25 -14.94
N GLU A 213 7.03 -0.74 -16.17
CA GLU A 213 8.28 -0.71 -16.92
C GLU A 213 9.00 0.60 -16.65
N GLN A 214 10.13 0.50 -15.94
CA GLN A 214 10.99 1.63 -15.63
C GLN A 214 11.60 2.19 -16.92
N LYS A 215 10.97 3.23 -17.50
CA LYS A 215 11.51 3.95 -18.66
C LYS A 215 12.55 4.98 -18.22
N ARG A 216 13.74 4.52 -17.79
CA ARG A 216 14.91 5.40 -17.81
C ARG A 216 15.46 5.45 -19.23
N LYS A 217 15.52 6.65 -19.82
CA LYS A 217 16.43 6.89 -20.94
C LYS A 217 17.84 6.79 -20.37
N ALA A 218 18.59 5.80 -20.84
CA ALA A 218 20.04 5.77 -20.67
C ALA A 218 20.68 6.96 -21.39
#